data_AF-A0A3B8UKD7-F1
#
_entry.id   AF-A0A3B8UKD7-F1
#
_cell.length_a   1.000
_cell.length_b   1.000
_cell.length_c   1.000
_cell.angle_alpha   90.00
_cell.angle_beta   90.00
_cell.angle_gamma   90.00
#
_symmetry.space_group_name_H-M   'P 1'
#
loop_
_entity.id
_entity.type
_entity.pdbx_description
1 polymer ?
#
loop_
_entity_poly.entity_id
_entity_poly.type
_entity_poly.pdbx_seq_one_letter_code
_entity_poly.pdbx_strand_id
1 'polypeptide(L)'
;MSDLRTYVLCNWSAVMRSLRNKEIDGCSAESHVSHILSDRLSSRTKGWSKRGADRMSRLRCFEQNNGREKIIELVKYNREQHELKRTGTYAILIRDLSVYDVCREHYNQSKSYIERIQATIPEFTAKKIAAIRNGLNEL
;
A
#
# COMPACT_ATOMS: atom_id res chain seq x y z
N MET A 1 29.89 27.24 20.56
CA MET A 1 29.92 26.94 22.02
C MET A 1 28.87 27.76 22.80
N SER A 2 28.28 28.82 22.23
CA SER A 2 27.17 29.60 22.80
C SER A 2 25.84 28.85 22.86
N ASP A 3 25.55 28.02 21.85
CA ASP A 3 24.17 27.58 21.60
C ASP A 3 23.65 26.60 22.64
N LEU A 4 24.52 25.72 23.14
CA LEU A 4 24.16 24.74 24.16
C LEU A 4 23.91 25.42 25.51
N ARG A 5 24.72 26.43 25.85
CA ARG A 5 24.53 27.25 27.05
C ARG A 5 23.23 28.04 26.98
N THR A 6 22.94 28.67 25.85
CA THR A 6 21.69 29.41 25.63
C THR A 6 20.48 28.48 25.70
N TYR A 7 20.55 27.31 25.06
CA TYR A 7 19.50 26.31 25.10
C TYR A 7 19.18 25.83 26.53
N VAL A 8 20.21 25.51 27.31
CA VAL A 8 20.02 25.06 28.71
C VAL A 8 19.41 26.18 29.56
N LEU A 9 19.91 27.42 29.42
CA LEU A 9 19.38 28.56 30.18
C LEU A 9 17.92 28.88 29.82
N CYS A 10 17.57 28.82 28.53
CA CYS A 10 16.19 29.01 28.08
C CYS A 10 15.22 27.95 28.61
N ASN A 11 15.69 26.71 28.81
CA ASN A 11 14.87 25.60 29.31
C ASN A 11 14.99 25.37 30.82
N TRP A 12 15.73 26.22 31.55
CA TRP A 12 16.04 26.04 32.98
C TRP A 12 14.79 25.95 33.87
N SER A 13 13.75 26.71 33.54
CA SER A 13 12.48 26.67 34.26
C SER A 13 11.79 25.31 34.19
N ALA A 14 11.85 24.64 33.03
CA ALA A 14 11.31 23.29 32.83
C ALA A 14 12.12 22.24 33.61
N VAL A 15 13.45 22.36 33.58
CA VAL A 15 14.35 21.48 34.36
C VAL A 15 14.05 21.58 35.86
N MET A 16 13.92 22.80 36.39
CA MET A 16 13.61 23.02 37.81
C MET A 16 12.21 22.51 38.19
N ARG A 17 11.24 22.59 37.27
CA ARG A 17 9.89 22.05 37.49
C ARG A 17 9.90 20.52 37.53
N SER A 18 10.69 19.89 36.66
CA SER A 18 10.91 18.45 36.66
C SER A 18 11.57 17.99 37.96
N LEU A 19 12.60 18.69 38.43
CA LEU A 19 13.33 18.35 39.66
C LEU A 19 12.46 18.48 40.93
N ARG A 20 11.54 19.44 40.94
CA ARG A 20 10.66 19.70 42.09
C ARG A 20 9.48 18.73 42.18
N ASN A 21 9.10 18.10 41.08
CA ASN A 21 7.97 17.19 41.07
C ASN A 21 8.45 15.76 41.39
N LYS A 22 8.08 15.25 42.58
CA LYS A 22 8.41 13.88 43.01
C LYS A 22 7.66 12.80 42.23
N GLU A 23 6.63 13.16 41.48
CA GLU A 23 5.91 12.22 40.60
C GLU A 23 6.61 12.02 39.25
N ILE A 24 7.57 12.90 38.90
CA ILE A 24 8.34 12.78 37.67
C ILE A 24 9.56 11.92 37.97
N ASP A 25 9.38 10.61 37.83
CA ASP A 25 10.51 9.68 37.84
C ASP A 25 11.38 9.94 36.60
N GLY A 26 12.70 9.96 36.79
CA GLY A 26 13.67 10.20 35.72
C GLY A 26 13.61 9.09 34.68
N CYS A 27 12.75 9.23 33.67
CA CYS A 27 12.62 8.25 32.62
C CYS A 27 13.70 8.49 31.55
N SER A 28 14.54 7.49 31.29
CA SER A 28 15.41 7.44 30.11
C SER A 28 14.61 7.17 28.83
N ALA A 29 13.44 7.79 28.71
CA ALA A 29 12.46 7.57 27.64
C ALA A 29 13.12 7.72 26.28
N GLU A 30 13.94 8.77 26.11
CA GLU A 30 14.64 9.02 24.87
C GLU A 30 15.65 7.91 24.57
N SER A 31 16.51 7.53 25.52
CA SER A 31 17.54 6.51 25.26
C SER A 31 16.95 5.13 25.00
N HIS A 32 15.99 4.70 25.82
CA HIS A 32 15.36 3.38 25.68
C HIS A 32 14.53 3.27 24.40
N VAL A 33 13.82 4.32 23.99
CA VAL A 33 12.97 4.28 22.78
C VAL A 33 13.78 4.57 21.51
N SER A 34 14.70 5.54 21.55
CA SER A 34 15.48 5.94 20.37
C SER A 34 16.40 4.84 19.88
N HIS A 35 17.00 4.04 20.77
CA HIS A 35 17.84 2.90 20.36
C HIS A 35 17.00 1.88 19.55
N ILE A 36 15.82 1.51 20.08
CA ILE A 36 14.93 0.54 19.42
C ILE A 36 14.46 1.03 18.05
N LEU A 37 14.12 2.32 17.94
CA LEU A 37 13.60 2.91 16.71
C LEU A 37 14.70 3.25 15.69
N SER A 38 15.89 3.62 16.15
CA SER A 38 17.03 3.99 15.28
C SER A 38 17.79 2.77 14.75
N ASP A 39 17.57 1.60 15.34
CA ASP A 39 18.23 0.38 14.92
C ASP A 39 17.98 0.05 13.44
N ARG A 40 19.04 -0.40 12.78
CA ARG A 40 18.98 -0.74 11.35
C ARG A 40 18.13 -1.99 11.12
N LEU A 41 17.13 -1.87 10.25
CA LEU A 41 16.30 -3.00 9.80
C LEU A 41 16.98 -3.83 8.71
N SER A 42 17.97 -3.24 8.04
CA SER A 42 18.73 -3.91 6.99
C SER A 42 20.15 -3.36 6.93
N SER A 43 21.08 -4.20 6.50
CA SER A 43 22.48 -3.82 6.29
C SER A 43 22.63 -2.67 5.28
N ARG A 44 21.80 -2.68 4.22
CA ARG A 44 21.75 -1.63 3.21
C ARG A 44 20.58 -0.69 3.45
N THR A 45 20.75 0.61 3.17
CA THR A 45 19.66 1.57 3.21
C THR A 45 18.61 1.18 2.18
N LYS A 46 17.35 1.07 2.62
CA LYS A 46 16.20 0.81 1.75
C LYS A 46 15.26 2.00 1.85
N GLY A 47 14.69 2.43 0.73
CA GLY A 47 13.59 3.39 0.75
C GLY A 47 12.34 2.69 1.26
N TRP A 48 11.91 3.05 2.48
CA TRP A 48 10.65 2.57 3.02
C TRP A 48 9.53 3.53 2.64
N SER A 49 8.36 3.01 2.27
CA SER A 49 7.15 3.84 2.23
C SER A 49 6.80 4.27 3.65
N LYS A 50 6.15 5.43 3.81
CA LYS A 50 5.71 5.94 5.14
C LYS A 50 4.94 4.89 5.94
N ARG A 51 4.04 4.17 5.26
CA ARG A 51 3.24 3.07 5.86
C ARG A 51 4.10 1.86 6.23
N GLY A 52 5.08 1.50 5.41
CA GLY A 52 6.01 0.41 5.72
C GLY A 52 6.86 0.74 6.95
N ALA A 53 7.40 1.96 7.01
CA ALA A 53 8.19 2.43 8.13
C ALA A 53 7.41 2.41 9.46
N ASP A 54 6.17 2.91 9.47
CA ASP A 54 5.27 2.89 10.64
C ASP A 54 4.91 1.46 11.08
N ARG A 55 4.69 0.54 10.14
CA ARG A 55 4.43 -0.87 10.49
C ARG A 55 5.64 -1.53 11.15
N MET A 56 6.84 -1.23 10.66
CA MET A 56 8.06 -1.81 11.23
C MET A 56 8.42 -1.22 12.58
N SER A 57 8.22 0.09 12.79
CA SER A 57 8.45 0.68 14.12
C SER A 57 7.55 0.02 15.16
N ARG A 58 6.27 -0.22 14.84
CA ARG A 58 5.34 -0.94 15.71
C ARG A 58 5.76 -2.39 15.95
N LEU A 59 6.22 -3.09 14.92
CA LEU A 59 6.70 -4.47 15.05
C LEU A 59 7.93 -4.56 15.98
N ARG A 60 8.85 -3.59 15.89
CA ARG A 60 10.01 -3.49 16.79
C ARG A 60 9.59 -3.24 18.24
N CYS A 61 8.65 -2.33 18.47
CA CYS A 61 8.12 -2.10 19.82
C CYS A 61 7.45 -3.36 20.38
N PHE A 62 6.71 -4.09 19.55
CA PHE A 62 6.09 -5.35 19.94
C PHE A 62 7.14 -6.41 20.30
N GLU A 63 8.17 -6.58 19.46
CA GLU A 63 9.28 -7.51 19.73
C GLU A 63 9.96 -7.21 21.07
N GLN A 64 10.24 -5.94 21.38
CA GLN A 64 10.88 -5.57 22.65
C GLN A 64 9.97 -5.82 23.86
N ASN A 65 8.66 -5.55 23.73
CA ASN A 65 7.70 -5.69 24.83
C ASN A 65 7.31 -7.15 25.10
N ASN A 66 7.27 -7.97 24.06
CA ASN A 66 6.65 -9.30 24.09
C ASN A 66 7.63 -10.44 23.76
N GLY A 67 8.84 -10.11 23.32
CA GLY A 67 9.84 -11.07 22.87
C GLY A 67 9.60 -11.56 21.43
N ARG A 68 10.65 -12.13 20.83
CA ARG A 68 10.62 -12.65 19.45
C ARG A 68 9.63 -13.79 19.26
N GLU A 69 9.42 -14.61 20.29
CA GLU A 69 8.56 -15.79 20.23
C GLU A 69 7.11 -15.44 19.88
N LYS A 70 6.62 -14.33 20.44
CA LYS A 70 5.25 -13.83 20.20
C LYS A 70 5.06 -13.25 18.79
N ILE A 71 6.12 -13.00 18.03
CA ILE A 71 5.99 -12.57 16.62
C ILE A 71 5.38 -13.70 15.78
N ILE A 72 5.75 -14.95 16.04
CA ILE A 72 5.21 -16.10 15.31
C ILE A 72 3.70 -16.23 15.55
N GLU A 73 3.28 -16.04 16.80
CA GLU A 73 1.86 -16.01 17.17
C GLU A 73 1.12 -14.86 16.48
N LEU A 74 1.69 -13.65 16.46
CA LEU A 74 1.13 -12.50 15.75
C LEU A 74 0.97 -12.77 14.25
N VAL A 75 1.95 -13.44 13.63
CA VAL A 75 1.89 -13.83 12.21
C VAL A 75 0.80 -14.89 11.97
N LYS A 76 0.66 -15.88 12.85
CA LYS A 76 -0.41 -16.89 12.78
C LYS A 76 -1.78 -16.23 12.90
N TYR A 77 -1.97 -15.39 13.92
CA TYR A 77 -3.18 -14.61 14.11
C TYR A 77 -3.51 -13.78 12.87
N ASN A 78 -2.52 -13.06 12.33
CA ASN A 78 -2.74 -12.26 11.12
C ASN A 78 -3.15 -13.14 9.93
N ARG A 79 -2.54 -14.32 9.74
CA ARG A 79 -2.95 -15.27 8.70
C ARG A 79 -4.39 -15.74 8.86
N GLU A 80 -4.80 -16.15 10.06
CA GLU A 80 -6.18 -16.57 10.35
C GLU A 80 -7.19 -15.45 10.06
N GLN A 81 -6.86 -14.21 10.45
CA GLN A 81 -7.70 -13.04 10.14
C GLN A 81 -7.72 -12.70 8.65
N HIS A 82 -6.63 -12.98 7.92
CA HIS A 82 -6.52 -12.76 6.48
C HIS A 82 -7.06 -13.91 5.62
N GLU A 83 -7.22 -15.12 6.15
CA GLU A 83 -7.93 -16.22 5.49
C GLU A 83 -9.40 -15.84 5.21
N LEU A 84 -9.97 -14.94 6.00
CA LEU A 84 -11.30 -14.35 5.77
C LEU A 84 -11.36 -13.34 4.61
N LYS A 85 -10.25 -13.07 3.90
CA LYS A 85 -10.19 -12.13 2.77
C LYS A 85 -9.32 -12.60 1.62
N ARG A 86 -9.25 -13.90 1.36
CA ARG A 86 -8.99 -14.31 -0.03
C ARG A 86 -10.23 -13.93 -0.83
N THR A 87 -10.16 -12.87 -1.63
CA THR A 87 -11.05 -12.63 -2.79
C THR A 87 -10.86 -13.73 -3.86
N GLY A 88 -10.56 -14.96 -3.44
CA GLY A 88 -10.69 -16.09 -4.33
C GLY A 88 -12.17 -16.25 -4.65
N THR A 89 -12.44 -16.62 -5.90
CA THR A 89 -13.74 -16.95 -6.49
C THR A 89 -14.50 -18.05 -5.74
N TYR A 90 -14.02 -18.51 -4.58
CA TYR A 90 -14.61 -19.54 -3.74
C TYR A 90 -15.98 -19.15 -3.18
N ALA A 91 -16.34 -17.87 -3.16
CA ALA A 91 -17.67 -17.37 -2.77
C ALA A 91 -18.56 -16.95 -3.95
N ILE A 92 -18.07 -17.09 -5.19
CA ILE A 92 -18.83 -16.72 -6.38
C ILE A 92 -19.55 -17.99 -6.85
N LEU A 93 -20.88 -17.95 -6.93
CA LEU A 93 -21.67 -19.00 -7.58
C LEU A 93 -21.09 -19.23 -8.98
N ILE A 94 -20.62 -20.44 -9.24
CA ILE A 94 -20.20 -20.87 -10.58
C ILE A 94 -21.46 -20.76 -11.44
N ARG A 95 -21.54 -19.72 -12.27
CA ARG A 95 -22.56 -19.63 -13.31
C ARG A 95 -22.11 -20.55 -14.43
N ASP A 96 -22.93 -21.52 -14.78
CA ASP A 96 -22.81 -22.24 -16.03
C ASP A 96 -23.08 -21.27 -17.17
N LEU A 97 -22.01 -20.67 -17.69
CA LEU A 97 -22.03 -19.79 -18.85
C LEU A 97 -21.63 -20.61 -20.07
N SER A 98 -22.47 -20.58 -21.10
CA SER A 98 -22.07 -21.09 -22.42
C SER A 98 -20.94 -20.23 -22.96
N VAL A 99 -19.96 -20.87 -23.62
CA VAL A 99 -18.89 -20.17 -24.37
C VAL A 99 -19.49 -19.15 -25.34
N TYR A 100 -20.67 -19.43 -25.89
CA TYR A 100 -21.42 -18.50 -26.74
C TYR A 100 -21.78 -17.19 -26.04
N ASP A 101 -22.25 -17.24 -24.79
CA ASP A 101 -22.64 -16.06 -24.02
C ASP A 101 -21.41 -15.22 -23.64
N VAL A 102 -20.30 -15.86 -23.27
CA VAL A 102 -19.02 -15.18 -22.96
C VAL A 102 -18.49 -14.45 -24.19
N CYS A 103 -18.49 -15.12 -25.34
CA CYS A 103 -18.07 -14.52 -26.61
C CYS A 103 -18.97 -13.35 -27.02
N ARG A 104 -20.30 -13.43 -26.81
CA ARG A 104 -21.24 -12.33 -27.12
C ARG A 104 -20.96 -11.08 -26.29
N GLU A 105 -20.76 -11.22 -24.98
CA GLU A 105 -20.49 -10.10 -24.08
C GLU A 105 -19.14 -9.43 -24.39
N HIS A 106 -18.08 -10.22 -24.61
CA HIS A 106 -16.77 -9.70 -24.96
C HIS A 106 -16.73 -9.04 -26.35
N TYR A 107 -17.47 -9.60 -27.33
CA TYR A 107 -17.54 -9.04 -28.67
C TYR A 107 -18.08 -7.60 -28.67
N ASN A 108 -19.05 -7.30 -27.81
CA ASN A 108 -19.64 -5.95 -27.71
C ASN A 108 -18.66 -4.92 -27.11
N GLN A 109 -17.88 -5.28 -26.10
CA GLN A 109 -16.91 -4.36 -25.50
C GLN A 109 -15.78 -4.03 -26.48
N SER A 110 -15.18 -5.04 -27.11
CA SER A 110 -14.12 -4.84 -28.11
C SER A 110 -14.62 -4.02 -29.30
N LYS A 111 -15.86 -4.22 -29.75
CA LYS A 111 -16.48 -3.39 -30.79
C LYS A 111 -16.59 -1.93 -30.37
N SER A 112 -16.98 -1.63 -29.13
CA SER A 112 -17.04 -0.24 -28.64
C SER A 112 -15.68 0.47 -28.59
N TYR A 113 -14.59 -0.26 -28.31
CA TYR A 113 -13.23 0.28 -28.35
C TYR A 113 -12.78 0.53 -29.79
N ILE A 114 -13.06 -0.41 -30.68
CA ILE A 114 -12.75 -0.27 -32.11
C ILE A 114 -13.51 0.93 -32.70
N GLU A 115 -14.80 1.07 -32.41
CA GLU A 115 -15.62 2.21 -32.86
C GLU A 115 -15.12 3.55 -32.32
N ARG A 116 -14.64 3.61 -31.06
CA ARG A 116 -14.09 4.84 -30.47
C ARG A 116 -12.69 5.20 -30.97
N ILE A 117 -11.87 4.21 -31.31
CA ILE A 117 -10.48 4.41 -31.78
C ILE A 117 -10.45 4.69 -33.29
N GLN A 118 -11.50 4.30 -34.03
CA GLN A 118 -11.63 4.63 -35.45
C GLN A 118 -11.89 6.13 -35.62
N ALA A 119 -10.83 6.86 -36.00
CA ALA A 119 -10.97 8.22 -36.49
C ALA A 119 -11.68 8.20 -37.85
N THR A 120 -12.91 8.70 -37.90
CA THR A 120 -13.61 9.03 -39.14
C THR A 120 -13.03 10.31 -39.72
N ILE A 121 -12.39 10.21 -40.88
CA ILE A 121 -12.04 11.38 -41.69
C ILE A 121 -13.27 11.70 -42.56
N PRO A 122 -13.87 12.89 -42.43
CA PRO A 122 -14.97 13.31 -43.30
C PRO A 122 -14.57 13.18 -44.79
N GLU A 123 -15.52 12.85 -45.65
CA GLU A 123 -15.39 12.55 -47.10
C GLU A 123 -14.73 11.20 -47.50
N PHE A 124 -13.71 10.71 -46.80
CA PHE A 124 -12.98 9.49 -47.23
C PHE A 124 -13.59 8.19 -46.71
N THR A 125 -14.43 8.27 -45.67
CA THR A 125 -15.01 7.09 -45.02
C THR A 125 -16.00 6.35 -45.93
N ALA A 126 -16.81 7.08 -46.70
CA ALA A 126 -17.78 6.48 -47.63
C ALA A 126 -17.10 5.70 -48.76
N LYS A 127 -16.01 6.25 -49.32
CA LYS A 127 -15.21 5.58 -50.36
C LYS A 127 -14.54 4.31 -49.85
N LYS A 128 -13.98 4.36 -48.63
CA LYS A 128 -13.38 3.19 -47.97
C LYS A 128 -14.41 2.07 -47.73
N ILE A 129 -15.61 2.42 -47.24
CA ILE A 129 -16.68 1.44 -46.98
C ILE A 129 -17.18 0.80 -48.28
N ALA A 130 -17.34 1.59 -49.35
CA ALA A 130 -17.76 1.08 -50.65
C ALA A 130 -16.71 0.12 -51.28
N ALA A 131 -15.42 0.46 -51.18
CA ALA A 131 -14.34 -0.39 -51.68
C ALA A 131 -14.27 -1.75 -50.97
N ILE A 132 -14.44 -1.77 -49.64
CA ILE A 132 -14.47 -3.02 -48.86
C ILE A 132 -15.67 -3.89 -49.26
N ARG A 133 -16.84 -3.29 -49.48
CA ARG A 133 -18.05 -4.03 -49.90
C ARG A 133 -17.92 -4.63 -51.29
N ASN A 134 -17.34 -3.90 -52.23
CA ASN A 134 -17.16 -4.41 -53.59
C ASN A 134 -16.13 -5.55 -53.64
N GLY A 135 -15.02 -5.45 -52.90
CA GLY A 135 -14.00 -6.51 -52.85
C GLY A 135 -14.44 -7.80 -52.15
N LEU A 136 -15.48 -7.76 -51.31
CA LEU A 136 -16.06 -8.95 -50.67
C LEU A 136 -17.09 -9.67 -51.56
N ASN A 137 -17.62 -9.01 -52.59
CA ASN A 137 -18.55 -9.62 -53.55
C ASN A 137 -17.85 -10.30 -54.73
N GLU A 138 -16.53 -10.12 -54.86
CA GLU A 138 -15.70 -10.74 -55.90
C GLU A 138 -14.99 -12.02 -55.42
N LEU A 139 -15.28 -12.46 -54.19
CA LEU A 139 -14.91 -13.77 -53.62
C LEU A 139 -16.14 -14.67 -53.54
#